data_AF-A0A846CE26-F1
#
_entry.id   AF-A0A846CE26-F1
#
_cell.length_a   1.000
_cell.length_b   1.000
_cell.length_c   1.000
_cell.angle_alpha   90.00
_cell.angle_beta   90.00
_cell.angle_gamma   90.00
#
_symmetry.space_group_name_H-M   'P 1'
#
loop_
_entity.id
_entity.type
_entity.pdbx_description
1 polymer ?
#
loop_
_entity_poly.entity_id
_entity_poly.type
_entity_poly.pdbx_seq_one_letter_code
_entity_poly.pdbx_strand_id
1 'polypeptide(L)'
;MRWSNSISTRPSLEAAVKEVAEKSLESLGTTADLGLVFISSAFASEYPRLMPLLKEYLPETIIIGCGGGGIVGMNEEGKPQEVE
;
A
#
# COMPACT_ATOMS: atom_id res chain seq x y z
N MET A 1 -5.93 0.62 -19.84
CA MET A 1 -5.12 0.43 -18.62
C MET A 1 -6.04 0.53 -17.42
N ARG A 2 -5.98 -0.44 -16.50
CA ARG A 2 -6.68 -0.39 -15.21
C ARG A 2 -5.66 0.00 -14.14
N TRP A 3 -6.06 0.87 -13.22
CA TRP A 3 -5.22 1.27 -12.09
C TRP A 3 -6.13 1.52 -10.89
N SER A 4 -5.59 1.30 -9.71
CA SER A 4 -6.22 1.64 -8.43
C SER A 4 -5.14 2.20 -7.50
N ASN A 5 -5.58 2.94 -6.48
CA ASN A 5 -4.72 3.37 -5.40
C ASN A 5 -5.50 3.28 -4.09
N SER A 6 -4.76 3.13 -2.99
CA SER A 6 -5.31 3.19 -1.65
C SER A 6 -4.22 3.64 -0.68
N ILE A 7 -4.65 4.23 0.43
CA ILE A 7 -3.79 4.63 1.53
C ILE A 7 -4.40 4.10 2.83
N SER A 8 -3.54 3.72 3.77
CA SER A 8 -3.96 3.27 5.10
C SER A 8 -3.31 4.15 6.17
N THR A 9 -4.09 4.46 7.20
CA THR A 9 -3.65 5.17 8.41
C THR A 9 -3.64 4.23 9.62
N ARG A 10 -3.67 2.91 9.41
CA ARG A 10 -3.65 1.92 10.48
C ARG A 10 -2.29 1.96 11.18
N PRO A 11 -2.25 1.86 12.52
CA PRO A 11 -0.99 1.90 13.28
C PRO A 11 -0.21 0.58 13.22
N SER A 12 -0.81 -0.53 12.81
CA SER A 12 -0.12 -1.82 12.61
C SER A 12 0.25 -1.98 11.14
N LEU A 13 1.50 -2.35 10.87
CA LEU A 13 1.96 -2.62 9.52
C LEU A 13 1.15 -3.75 8.86
N GLU A 14 0.86 -4.84 9.58
CA GLU A 14 0.06 -5.94 9.01
C GLU A 14 -1.35 -5.48 8.65
N ALA A 15 -1.98 -4.71 9.54
CA ALA A 15 -3.32 -4.17 9.28
C ALA A 15 -3.32 -3.18 8.11
N ALA A 16 -2.29 -2.35 8.00
CA ALA A 16 -2.13 -1.38 6.92
C ALA A 16 -1.94 -2.08 5.56
N VAL A 17 -1.02 -3.06 5.50
CA VAL A 17 -0.75 -3.84 4.29
C VAL A 17 -1.98 -4.59 3.83
N LYS A 18 -2.69 -5.25 4.76
CA LYS A 18 -3.95 -5.94 4.45
C LYS A 18 -4.97 -4.99 3.85
N GLU A 19 -5.19 -3.84 4.51
CA GLU A 19 -6.19 -2.86 4.06
C GLU A 19 -5.89 -2.33 2.67
N VAL A 20 -4.65 -1.92 2.39
CA VAL A 20 -4.30 -1.36 1.07
C VAL A 20 -4.35 -2.44 -0.02
N ALA A 21 -3.93 -3.68 0.28
CA ALA A 21 -3.99 -4.76 -0.70
C ALA A 21 -5.43 -5.13 -1.06
N GLU A 22 -6.30 -5.33 -0.06
CA GLU A 22 -7.71 -5.66 -0.26
C GLU A 22 -8.44 -4.54 -1.02
N LYS A 23 -8.32 -3.28 -0.57
CA LYS A 23 -8.97 -2.13 -1.24
C LYS A 23 -8.47 -1.95 -2.67
N SER A 24 -7.17 -2.12 -2.90
CA SER A 24 -6.59 -1.95 -4.24
C SER A 24 -7.09 -3.02 -5.21
N LEU A 25 -7.14 -4.29 -4.80
CA LEU A 25 -7.60 -5.40 -5.62
C LEU A 25 -9.11 -5.31 -5.90
N GLU A 26 -9.90 -4.96 -4.89
CA GLU A 26 -11.35 -4.74 -5.03
C GLU A 26 -11.63 -3.62 -6.04
N SER A 27 -10.95 -2.47 -5.89
CA SER A 27 -11.07 -1.34 -6.81
C SER A 27 -10.57 -1.66 -8.23
N LEU A 28 -9.51 -2.46 -8.36
CA LEU A 28 -8.97 -2.87 -9.66
C LEU A 28 -9.88 -3.90 -10.37
N GLY A 29 -10.64 -4.69 -9.60
CA GLY A 29 -11.52 -5.75 -10.08
C GLY A 29 -10.77 -6.91 -10.76
N THR A 30 -9.47 -7.05 -10.50
CA THR A 30 -8.60 -8.10 -11.04
C THR A 30 -7.28 -8.17 -10.25
N THR A 31 -6.37 -9.05 -10.65
CA THR A 31 -5.02 -9.14 -10.07
C THR A 31 -4.14 -8.00 -10.55
N ALA A 32 -3.23 -7.54 -9.69
CA ALA A 32 -2.23 -6.54 -10.06
C ALA A 32 -0.96 -7.19 -10.60
N ASP A 33 -0.51 -6.79 -11.79
CA ASP A 33 0.79 -7.20 -12.33
C ASP A 33 1.94 -6.37 -11.72
N LEU A 34 1.67 -5.10 -11.38
CA LEU A 34 2.61 -4.13 -10.83
C LEU A 34 1.99 -3.37 -9.65
N GLY A 35 2.72 -3.25 -8.55
CA GLY A 35 2.37 -2.47 -7.38
C GLY A 35 3.42 -1.39 -7.11
N LEU A 36 2.97 -0.15 -6.93
CA LEU A 36 3.79 0.97 -6.47
C LEU A 36 3.51 1.19 -4.99
N VAL A 37 4.48 0.87 -4.13
CA VAL A 37 4.29 0.87 -2.68
C VAL A 37 5.19 1.90 -2.03
N PHE A 38 4.59 2.75 -1.20
CA PHE A 38 5.33 3.71 -0.39
C PHE A 38 5.02 3.45 1.09
N ILE A 39 6.06 3.27 1.90
CA ILE A 39 5.93 2.99 3.33
C ILE A 39 6.37 4.21 4.13
N SER A 40 5.55 4.65 5.10
CA SER A 40 5.93 5.75 5.98
C SER A 40 7.18 5.40 6.80
N SER A 41 8.01 6.39 7.06
CA SER A 41 9.14 6.33 7.99
C SER A 41 8.72 5.98 9.42
N ALA A 42 7.44 6.15 9.78
CA ALA A 42 6.87 5.67 11.04
C ALA A 42 7.06 4.15 11.24
N PHE A 43 7.13 3.38 10.14
CA PHE A 43 7.35 1.92 10.16
C PHE A 43 8.82 1.51 9.95
N ALA A 44 9.80 2.42 10.09
CA ALA A 44 11.20 2.16 9.74
C ALA A 44 11.80 0.88 10.37
N SER A 45 11.44 0.57 11.63
CA SER A 45 11.89 -0.65 12.31
C SER A 45 11.30 -1.94 11.72
N GLU A 46 10.20 -1.83 10.97
CA GLU A 46 9.45 -2.95 10.41
C GLU A 46 9.66 -3.14 8.91
N TYR A 47 10.46 -2.29 8.25
CA TYR A 47 10.72 -2.37 6.80
C TYR A 47 11.10 -3.78 6.30
N PRO A 48 11.94 -4.57 7.00
CA PRO A 48 12.25 -5.94 6.57
C PRO A 48 11.02 -6.86 6.49
N ARG A 49 9.95 -6.55 7.21
CA ARG A 49 8.70 -7.31 7.26
C ARG A 49 7.73 -6.94 6.14
N LEU A 50 7.88 -5.77 5.52
CA LEU A 50 6.95 -5.26 4.52
C LEU A 50 6.81 -6.21 3.31
N MET A 51 7.93 -6.61 2.71
CA MET A 51 7.90 -7.44 1.50
C MET A 51 7.25 -8.82 1.73
N PRO A 52 7.60 -9.56 2.80
CA PRO A 52 6.86 -10.77 3.17
C PRO A 52 5.35 -10.55 3.30
N LEU A 53 4.92 -9.51 4.03
CA LEU A 53 3.49 -9.21 4.24
C LEU A 53 2.78 -8.89 2.92
N LEU A 54 3.38 -8.05 2.06
CA LEU A 54 2.79 -7.74 0.76
C LEU A 54 2.64 -8.99 -0.10
N LYS A 55 3.61 -9.91 -0.06
CA LYS A 55 3.57 -11.16 -0.84
C LYS A 55 2.53 -12.16 -0.35
N GLU A 56 2.04 -12.06 0.89
CA GLU A 56 0.88 -12.84 1.35
C GLU A 56 -0.40 -12.46 0.59
N TYR A 57 -0.58 -11.17 0.27
CA TYR A 57 -1.76 -10.67 -0.42
C TYR A 57 -1.59 -10.50 -1.94
N LEU A 58 -0.36 -10.27 -2.38
CA LEU A 58 0.01 -9.93 -3.78
C LEU A 58 1.17 -10.83 -4.26
N PRO A 59 0.99 -12.16 -4.30
CA PRO A 59 2.08 -13.12 -4.52
C PRO A 59 2.79 -12.90 -5.86
N GLU A 60 2.03 -12.72 -6.94
CA GLU A 60 2.55 -12.60 -8.31
C GLU A 60 2.87 -11.15 -8.72
N THR A 61 2.49 -10.16 -7.91
CA THR A 61 2.66 -8.74 -8.25
C THR A 61 4.13 -8.33 -8.14
N ILE A 62 4.66 -7.68 -9.17
CA ILE A 62 5.97 -7.02 -9.12
C ILE A 62 5.82 -5.77 -8.26
N ILE A 63 6.66 -5.60 -7.23
CA ILE A 63 6.56 -4.47 -6.31
C ILE A 63 7.78 -3.56 -6.47
N ILE A 64 7.52 -2.27 -6.67
CA ILE A 64 8.52 -1.21 -6.71
C ILE A 64 8.11 -0.14 -5.71
N GLY A 65 9.06 0.40 -4.96
CA GLY A 65 8.72 1.30 -3.87
C GLY A 65 9.90 1.91 -3.15
N CYS A 66 9.59 2.81 -2.23
CA CYS A 66 10.54 3.39 -1.30
C CYS A 66 9.87 3.77 0.03
N GLY A 67 10.68 4.03 1.05
CA GLY A 67 10.23 4.70 2.27
C GLY A 67 10.13 6.21 2.06
N GLY A 68 9.23 6.87 2.80
CA GLY A 68 9.05 8.33 2.76
C GLY A 68 8.68 8.92 4.12
N GLY A 69 8.94 10.22 4.31
CA GLY A 69 8.52 10.96 5.51
C GLY A 69 6.99 11.09 5.61
N GLY A 70 6.37 11.40 4.47
CA GLY A 70 4.92 11.40 4.26
C GLY A 70 4.56 10.69 2.96
N ILE A 71 3.40 10.05 2.94
CA ILE A 71 2.86 9.33 1.78
C ILE A 71 1.63 10.07 1.26
N VAL A 72 1.64 10.42 -0.02
CA VAL A 72 0.48 11.04 -0.68
C VAL A 72 -0.41 9.95 -1.28
N GLY A 73 -1.67 9.95 -0.88
CA GLY A 73 -2.71 9.06 -1.42
C GLY A 73 -4.02 9.80 -1.63
N MET A 74 -5.08 9.06 -1.95
CA MET A 74 -6.43 9.58 -2.01
C MET A 74 -7.19 9.22 -0.73
N ASN A 75 -7.89 10.19 -0.14
CA ASN A 75 -8.80 9.93 0.97
C ASN A 75 -10.11 9.29 0.46
N GLU A 76 -11.03 8.97 1.38
CA GLU A 76 -12.33 8.36 1.04
C GLU A 76 -13.21 9.24 0.14
N GLU A 77 -12.98 10.56 0.13
CA GLU A 77 -13.65 11.51 -0.76
C GLU A 77 -12.98 11.62 -2.15
N GLY A 78 -11.91 10.87 -2.41
CA GLY A 78 -11.13 10.93 -3.64
C GLY A 78 -10.26 12.19 -3.76
N LYS A 79 -9.98 12.88 -2.65
CA LYS A 79 -9.10 14.05 -2.63
C LYS A 79 -7.67 13.65 -2.24
N PRO A 80 -6.64 14.27 -2.83
CA PRO A 80 -5.26 14.05 -2.42
C PRO A 80 -5.05 14.42 -0.96
N GLN A 81 -4.38 13.53 -0.21
CA GLN A 81 -4.01 13.73 1.18
C GLN A 81 -2.61 13.15 1.43
N GLU A 82 -1.79 13.90 2.15
CA GLU A 82 -0.53 13.40 2.70
C GLU A 82 -0.77 12.83 4.11
N VAL A 83 -0.17 11.68 4.40
CA VAL A 83 -0.20 11.01 5.69
C VAL A 83 1.22 10.70 6.11
N GLU A 84 1.58 11.07 7.33
CA GLU A 84 2.85 10.73 7.99
C GLU A 84 2.69 9.53 8.93
#